data_AF-A0A2T7N6I2-F1
#
_entry.id   AF-A0A2T7N6I2-F1
#
_cell.length_a   1.000
_cell.length_b   1.000
_cell.length_c   1.000
_cell.angle_alpha   90.00
_cell.angle_beta   90.00
_cell.angle_gamma   90.00
#
_symmetry.space_group_name_H-M   'P 1'
#
loop_
_entity.id
_entity.type
_entity.pdbx_description
1 polymer ?
#
loop_
_entity_poly.entity_id
_entity_poly.type
_entity_poly.pdbx_seq_one_letter_code
_entity_poly.pdbx_strand_id
1 'polypeptide(L)'
;MDSAELCIHNHGSIYEALRVSMAIPGLFKPEKKGDLTLADGGIPNNLPVSVAREANSTFLVAVDLSSSNRVTSILRIQYWE
;
A
#
# COMPACT_ATOMS: atom_id res chain seq x y z
N MET A 1 10.89 -15.69 10.29
CA MET A 1 9.97 -14.74 9.65
C MET A 1 10.83 -13.98 8.69
N ASP A 2 10.71 -14.31 7.41
CA ASP A 2 11.40 -13.58 6.35
C ASP A 2 10.96 -12.10 6.41
N SER A 3 11.84 -11.21 5.97
CA SER A 3 11.67 -9.75 6.08
C SER A 3 10.27 -9.28 5.65
N ALA A 4 9.70 -8.33 6.39
CA ALA A 4 8.45 -7.68 6.01
C ALA A 4 8.71 -6.67 4.89
N GLU A 5 8.84 -7.18 3.67
CA GLU A 5 9.06 -6.38 2.46
C GLU A 5 7.75 -6.01 1.79
N LEU A 6 7.69 -4.79 1.24
CA LEU A 6 6.52 -4.29 0.54
C LEU A 6 6.47 -4.88 -0.87
N CYS A 7 5.43 -5.66 -1.16
CA CYS A 7 5.19 -6.19 -2.51
C CYS A 7 4.23 -5.25 -3.27
N ILE A 8 4.73 -4.60 -4.32
CA ILE A 8 3.91 -3.70 -5.17
C ILE A 8 3.35 -4.47 -6.36
N HIS A 9 2.03 -4.56 -6.44
CA HIS A 9 1.33 -5.14 -7.57
C HIS A 9 0.97 -4.06 -8.59
N ASN A 10 1.71 -3.99 -9.70
CA ASN A 10 1.45 -3.04 -10.81
C ASN A 10 1.07 -3.72 -12.14
N HIS A 11 0.94 -5.05 -12.15
CA HIS A 11 0.52 -5.84 -13.30
C HIS A 11 -0.13 -7.16 -12.88
N GLY A 12 -0.77 -7.85 -13.82
CA GLY A 12 -1.43 -9.15 -13.59
C GLY A 12 -2.88 -9.03 -13.13
N SER A 13 -3.35 -10.03 -12.39
CA SER A 13 -4.75 -10.11 -11.93
C SER A 13 -5.05 -9.10 -10.81
N ILE A 14 -5.96 -8.17 -11.08
CA ILE A 14 -6.45 -7.23 -10.07
C ILE A 14 -7.13 -7.95 -8.90
N TYR A 15 -7.80 -9.07 -9.18
CA TYR A 15 -8.44 -9.89 -8.15
C TYR A 15 -7.42 -10.43 -7.15
N GLU A 16 -6.32 -10.99 -7.64
CA GLU A 16 -5.26 -11.53 -6.78
C GLU A 16 -4.58 -10.42 -5.98
N ALA A 17 -4.26 -9.30 -6.63
CA ALA A 17 -3.65 -8.15 -5.96
C ALA A 17 -4.52 -7.63 -4.81
N LEU A 18 -5.83 -7.45 -5.03
CA LEU A 18 -6.76 -7.02 -3.99
C LEU A 18 -6.93 -8.07 -2.89
N ARG A 19 -7.05 -9.35 -3.24
CA ARG A 19 -7.17 -10.46 -2.28
C ARG A 19 -6.01 -10.51 -1.30
N VAL A 20 -4.79 -10.36 -1.80
CA VAL A 20 -3.57 -10.33 -1.00
C VAL A 20 -3.51 -9.05 -0.15
N SER A 21 -3.79 -7.90 -0.77
CA SER A 21 -3.69 -6.58 -0.12
C SER A 21 -4.58 -6.45 1.12
N MET A 22 -5.69 -7.18 1.18
CA MET A 22 -6.66 -7.19 2.30
C MET A 22 -6.51 -8.39 3.26
N ALA A 23 -5.44 -9.19 3.13
CA ALA A 23 -5.26 -10.42 3.91
C ALA A 23 -4.71 -10.15 5.33
N ILE A 24 -5.51 -9.47 6.17
CA ILE A 24 -5.12 -9.03 7.52
C ILE A 24 -4.77 -10.25 8.39
N PRO A 25 -3.54 -10.33 8.94
CA PRO A 25 -3.13 -11.44 9.80
C PRO A 25 -4.08 -11.61 10.99
N GLY A 26 -4.52 -12.86 11.22
CA GLY A 26 -5.48 -13.21 12.28
C GLY A 26 -6.95 -13.12 11.86
N LEU A 27 -7.29 -12.38 10.80
CA LEU A 27 -8.65 -12.33 10.26
C LEU A 27 -8.79 -13.11 8.95
N PHE A 28 -7.77 -13.05 8.09
CA PHE A 28 -7.73 -13.74 6.81
C PHE A 28 -6.47 -14.58 6.66
N LYS A 29 -6.57 -15.63 5.83
CA LYS A 29 -5.43 -16.51 5.52
C LYS A 29 -4.46 -15.76 4.60
N PRO A 30 -3.14 -15.75 4.89
CA PRO A 30 -2.13 -15.27 3.96
C PRO A 30 -2.17 -16.03 2.63
N GLU A 31 -1.85 -15.34 1.55
CA GLU A 31 -1.78 -15.92 0.21
C GLU A 31 -0.35 -16.40 -0.10
N LYS A 32 -0.24 -17.53 -0.79
CA LYS A 32 1.05 -18.08 -1.21
C LYS A 32 1.26 -17.85 -2.70
N LYS A 33 2.40 -17.26 -3.08
CA LYS A 33 2.77 -17.03 -4.47
C LYS A 33 4.24 -17.45 -4.68
N GLY A 34 4.43 -18.66 -5.20
CA GLY A 34 5.75 -19.28 -5.25
C GLY A 34 6.29 -19.47 -3.83
N ASP A 35 7.50 -18.98 -3.59
CA ASP A 35 8.15 -19.01 -2.27
C ASP A 35 7.72 -17.86 -1.35
N LEU A 36 6.91 -16.92 -1.87
CA LEU A 36 6.42 -15.79 -1.09
C LEU A 36 5.16 -16.16 -0.30
N THR A 37 5.12 -15.76 0.96
CA THR A 37 3.90 -15.69 1.75
C THR A 37 3.52 -14.23 1.91
N LEU A 38 2.38 -13.85 1.33
CA LEU A 38 1.90 -12.48 1.26
C LEU A 38 0.72 -12.26 2.20
N ALA A 39 0.70 -11.10 2.83
CA ALA A 39 -0.37 -10.67 3.73
C ALA A 39 -0.69 -9.18 3.48
N ASP A 40 -1.61 -8.64 4.26
CA ASP A 40 -2.02 -7.24 4.20
C ASP A 40 -0.84 -6.25 4.25
N GLY A 41 -0.83 -5.30 3.31
CA GLY A 41 0.22 -4.30 3.16
C GLY A 41 0.16 -3.17 4.18
N GLY A 42 -0.91 -3.09 4.99
CA GLY A 42 -1.12 -2.08 6.01
C GLY A 42 -0.15 -2.19 7.18
N ILE A 43 0.45 -3.36 7.41
CA ILE A 43 1.49 -3.54 8.44
C ILE A 43 2.77 -2.77 8.07
N PRO A 44 3.38 -2.99 6.88
CA PRO A 44 4.57 -2.23 6.47
C PRO A 44 4.25 -0.82 5.93
N ASN A 45 3.07 -0.58 5.35
CA ASN A 45 2.75 0.71 4.71
C ASN A 45 1.23 0.95 4.53
N ASN A 46 0.55 1.36 5.60
CA ASN A 46 -0.90 1.64 5.60
C ASN A 46 -1.35 2.84 4.74
N LEU A 47 -0.45 3.78 4.45
CA LEU A 47 -0.73 4.93 3.58
C LEU A 47 0.40 5.07 2.55
N PRO A 48 0.30 4.38 1.40
CA PRO A 48 1.43 4.18 0.47
C PRO A 48 1.73 5.40 -0.42
N VAL A 49 1.95 6.57 0.20
CA VAL A 49 2.27 7.83 -0.49
C VAL A 49 3.58 7.71 -1.29
N SER A 50 4.60 7.02 -0.76
CA SER A 50 5.88 6.81 -1.45
C SER A 50 5.70 6.06 -2.77
N VAL A 51 4.94 4.96 -2.75
CA VAL A 51 4.64 4.15 -3.94
C VAL A 51 3.92 5.00 -5.01
N ALA A 52 2.93 5.79 -4.59
CA ALA A 52 2.19 6.65 -5.51
C ALA A 52 3.03 7.81 -6.06
N ARG A 53 4.03 8.31 -5.32
CA ARG A 53 5.02 9.28 -5.80
C ARG A 53 5.96 8.66 -6.84
N GLU A 54 6.47 7.47 -6.58
CA GLU A 54 7.34 6.72 -7.50
C GLU A 54 6.64 6.34 -8.80
N ALA A 55 5.30 6.23 -8.79
CA ALA A 55 4.47 6.04 -9.98
C ALA A 55 4.36 7.28 -10.90
N ASN A 56 5.19 8.31 -10.71
CA ASN A 56 5.22 9.57 -11.49
C ASN A 56 3.91 10.38 -11.43
N SER A 57 3.25 10.41 -10.28
CA SER A 57 2.04 11.21 -10.08
C SER A 57 2.37 12.71 -10.01
N THR A 58 1.80 13.53 -10.90
CA THR A 58 1.94 15.01 -10.89
C THR A 58 1.17 15.66 -9.73
N PHE A 59 0.11 15.00 -9.27
CA PHE A 59 -0.73 15.44 -8.15
C PHE A 59 -1.19 14.22 -7.38
N LEU A 60 -1.10 14.26 -6.05
CA LEU A 60 -1.40 13.13 -5.17
C LEU A 60 -2.38 13.57 -4.09
N VAL A 61 -3.48 12.83 -3.96
CA VAL A 61 -4.44 12.97 -2.85
C VAL A 61 -4.33 11.71 -1.99
N ALA A 62 -3.90 11.88 -0.75
CA ALA A 62 -3.86 10.81 0.24
C ALA A 62 -5.06 10.92 1.17
N VAL A 63 -5.74 9.81 1.42
CA VAL A 63 -6.87 9.73 2.36
C VAL A 63 -6.47 8.79 3.48
N ASP A 64 -6.23 9.36 4.66
CA ASP A 64 -5.95 8.60 5.88
C ASP A 64 -7.27 8.35 6.63
N LEU A 65 -7.59 7.08 6.86
CA LEU A 65 -8.78 6.64 7.60
C LEU A 65 -8.46 6.29 9.06
N SER A 66 -7.21 6.49 9.50
CA SER A 66 -6.82 6.31 10.89
C SER A 66 -7.60 7.28 11.78
N SER A 67 -7.95 6.83 12.99
CA SER A 67 -8.88 7.52 13.91
C SER A 67 -8.31 8.78 14.57
N SER A 68 -7.44 9.52 13.89
CA SER A 68 -7.02 10.85 14.32
C SER A 68 -7.86 11.88 13.56
N ASN A 69 -8.61 12.71 14.28
CA ASN A 69 -9.49 13.77 13.74
C ASN A 69 -8.71 14.93 13.07
N ARG A 70 -7.65 14.64 12.31
CA ARG A 70 -6.81 15.62 11.63
C ARG A 70 -6.94 15.48 10.13
N VAL A 71 -7.63 16.43 9.51
CA VAL A 71 -7.44 16.73 8.09
C VAL A 71 -6.05 17.34 7.97
N THR A 72 -5.06 16.53 7.62
CA THR A 72 -3.67 16.96 7.58
C THR A 72 -3.30 17.35 6.15
N SER A 73 -3.45 18.65 5.87
CA SER A 73 -2.76 19.42 4.79
C SER A 73 -2.87 18.93 3.33
N ILE A 74 -3.28 19.84 2.43
CA ILE A 74 -3.05 19.70 0.99
C ILE A 74 -1.55 19.89 0.74
N LEU A 75 -0.82 18.81 0.46
CA LEU A 75 0.55 18.89 -0.01
C LEU A 75 0.52 19.26 -1.49
N ARG A 76 0.72 20.54 -1.80
CA ARG A 76 1.05 20.96 -3.17
C ARG A 76 2.43 20.40 -3.48
N ILE A 77 2.50 19.46 -4.42
CA ILE A 77 3.78 18.99 -4.94
C ILE A 77 4.49 20.21 -5.53
N GLN A 78 5.62 20.61 -4.93
CA GLN A 78 6.52 21.57 -5.56
C GLN A 78 7.15 20.84 -6.75
N TYR A 79 6.99 21.41 -7.94
CA TYR A 79 7.72 20.97 -9.13
C TYR A 79 9.23 21.17 -8.89
N TRP A 80 10.06 20.26 -9.41
CA TRP A 80 11.51 20.45 -9.48
C TRP A 80 11.85 21.20 -10.78
N GLU A 81 12.89 22.05 -10.75
CA GLU A 81 13.62 22.49 -11.96
C GLU A 81 14.34 21.32 -12.63
#